data_AF-A0A2E3DBJ8-F1
#
_entry.id   AF-A0A2E3DBJ8-F1
#
_cell.length_a   1.000
_cell.length_b   1.000
_cell.length_c   1.000
_cell.angle_alpha   90.00
_cell.angle_beta   90.00
_cell.angle_gamma   90.00
#
_symmetry.space_group_name_H-M   'P 1'
#
loop_
_entity.id
_entity.type
_entity.pdbx_description
1 polymer ?
#
loop_
_entity_poly.entity_id
_entity_poly.type
_entity_poly.pdbx_seq_one_letter_code
_entity_poly.pdbx_strand_id
1 'polypeptide(L)'
;MFEIGFPELIVIAIVTLVVVGPEKIPQVVKTVSFWVRRISLSFENIKEEIEREINADEIRAQIHNDSIMKSLNETQDKLQEAAKDLSRGVYESTTEQGKNSDESQGKKISNGKPDA
;
A
#
# COMPACT_ATOMS: atom_id res chain seq x y z
N MET A 1 -1.17 -2.00 14.88
CA MET A 1 -1.10 -2.49 16.28
C MET A 1 -0.14 -3.67 16.33
N PHE A 2 1.16 -3.39 16.17
CA PHE A 2 2.33 -4.25 16.39
C PHE A 2 3.51 -3.32 16.06
N GLU A 3 3.91 -2.52 17.04
CA GLU A 3 5.11 -1.71 16.88
C GLU A 3 6.30 -2.67 17.05
N ILE A 4 6.92 -3.08 15.94
CA ILE A 4 8.06 -3.98 15.99
C ILE A 4 9.31 -3.16 16.36
N GLY A 5 9.55 -3.07 17.66
CA GLY A 5 10.72 -2.43 18.21
C GLY A 5 11.89 -3.38 18.35
N PHE A 6 13.03 -2.82 18.75
CA PHE A 6 14.22 -3.60 19.08
C PHE A 6 13.98 -4.62 20.21
N PRO A 7 13.23 -4.31 21.29
CA PRO A 7 12.92 -5.27 22.35
C PRO A 7 12.13 -6.49 21.85
N GLU A 8 11.15 -6.27 20.96
CA GLU A 8 10.30 -7.32 20.40
C GLU A 8 11.13 -8.30 19.55
N LEU A 9 12.08 -7.79 18.75
CA LEU A 9 13.00 -8.65 18.00
C LEU A 9 13.85 -9.55 18.90
N ILE A 10 14.30 -9.04 20.05
CA ILE A 10 15.06 -9.85 21.02
C ILE A 10 14.19 -10.97 21.58
N VAL A 11 12.94 -10.68 21.95
CA VAL A 11 12.00 -11.69 22.45
C VAL A 11 11.78 -12.78 21.40
N ILE A 12 11.53 -12.40 20.16
CA ILE A 12 11.37 -13.35 19.04
C ILE A 12 12.64 -14.18 18.83
N ALA A 13 13.82 -13.55 18.90
CA ALA A 13 15.10 -14.24 18.76
C ALA A 13 15.28 -15.30 19.85
N ILE A 14 14.99 -14.98 21.11
CA ILE A 14 15.07 -15.91 22.24
C ILE A 14 14.09 -17.07 22.04
N VAL A 15 12.83 -16.79 21.73
CA VAL A 15 11.82 -17.83 21.50
C VAL A 15 12.23 -18.76 20.37
N THR A 16 12.71 -18.19 19.26
CA THR A 16 13.21 -18.96 18.11
C THR A 16 14.40 -19.84 18.52
N LEU A 17 15.32 -19.31 19.32
CA LEU A 17 16.49 -20.02 19.83
C LEU A 17 16.10 -21.20 20.73
N VAL A 18 15.06 -21.06 21.54
CA VAL A 18 14.56 -22.14 22.41
C VAL A 18 13.87 -23.24 21.61
N VAL A 19 13.02 -22.87 20.64
CA VAL A 19 12.25 -23.82 19.82
C VAL A 19 13.14 -24.59 18.85
N VAL A 20 14.02 -23.88 18.15
CA VAL A 20 14.91 -24.46 17.13
C VAL A 20 16.19 -25.01 17.75
N GLY A 21 16.64 -24.41 18.86
CA GLY A 21 17.93 -24.65 19.48
C GLY A 21 19.02 -23.72 18.92
N PRO A 22 19.90 -23.13 19.77
CA PRO A 22 20.98 -22.23 19.32
C PRO A 22 21.96 -22.90 18.37
N GLU A 23 22.14 -24.20 18.49
CA GLU A 23 23.08 -24.97 17.67
C GLU A 23 22.62 -25.13 16.22
N LYS A 24 21.31 -25.03 15.96
CA LYS A 24 20.70 -25.27 14.64
C LYS A 24 20.44 -24.00 13.85
N ILE A 25 20.25 -22.84 14.49
CA ILE A 25 20.15 -21.54 13.79
C ILE A 25 21.31 -21.27 12.82
N PRO A 26 22.60 -21.46 13.19
CA PRO A 26 23.69 -21.20 12.25
C PRO A 26 23.64 -22.14 11.04
N GLN A 27 23.10 -23.35 11.19
CA GLN A 27 22.90 -24.26 10.06
C GLN A 27 21.77 -23.76 9.15
N VAL A 28 20.63 -23.37 9.71
CA VAL A 28 19.48 -22.82 8.96
C VAL A 28 19.87 -21.55 8.21
N VAL A 29 20.56 -20.62 8.86
CA VAL A 29 21.05 -19.38 8.23
C VAL A 29 22.03 -19.70 7.09
N LYS A 30 22.95 -20.66 7.27
CA LYS A 30 23.86 -21.09 6.20
C LYS A 30 23.11 -21.66 5.00
N THR A 31 22.10 -22.48 5.23
CA THR A 31 21.26 -23.02 4.14
C THR A 31 20.52 -21.88 3.44
N VAL A 32 19.73 -21.09 4.16
CA VAL A 32 18.94 -20.00 3.57
C VAL A 32 19.84 -18.99 2.84
N SER A 33 20.95 -18.59 3.45
CA SER A 33 21.90 -17.66 2.82
C SER A 33 22.58 -18.23 1.59
N PHE A 34 22.85 -19.54 1.53
CA PHE A 34 23.34 -20.19 0.33
C PHE A 34 22.32 -20.11 -0.81
N TRP A 35 21.04 -20.36 -0.54
CA TRP A 35 19.96 -20.24 -1.52
C TRP A 35 19.78 -18.79 -2.01
N VAL A 36 19.77 -17.82 -1.09
CA VAL A 36 19.69 -16.39 -1.43
C VAL A 36 20.89 -15.98 -2.27
N ARG A 37 22.11 -16.37 -1.88
CA ARG A 37 23.34 -16.08 -2.63
C ARG A 37 23.31 -16.70 -4.02
N ARG A 38 22.83 -17.94 -4.15
CA ARG A 38 22.68 -18.62 -5.44
C ARG A 38 21.75 -17.84 -6.37
N ILE A 39 20.63 -17.33 -5.83
CA ILE A 39 19.65 -16.52 -6.57
C ILE A 39 20.27 -15.18 -6.97
N SER A 40 20.94 -14.47 -6.05
CA SER A 40 21.61 -13.19 -6.35
C SER A 40 22.64 -13.31 -7.48
N LEU A 41 23.45 -14.37 -7.47
CA LEU A 41 24.45 -14.62 -8.52
C LEU A 41 23.81 -14.96 -9.87
N SER A 42 22.63 -15.58 -9.88
CA SER A 42 21.89 -15.84 -11.13
C SER A 42 21.41 -14.55 -11.79
N PHE A 43 21.07 -13.50 -11.05
CA PHE A 43 20.72 -12.20 -11.63
C PHE A 43 21.92 -11.47 -12.26
N GLU A 44 23.12 -11.64 -11.71
CA GLU A 44 24.35 -11.06 -12.27
C GLU A 44 24.70 -11.67 -13.63
N ASN A 45 24.64 -12.99 -13.74
CA ASN A 45 24.88 -13.70 -15.00
C ASN A 45 23.78 -13.41 -16.03
N ILE A 46 22.52 -13.34 -15.60
CA ILE A 46 21.41 -12.92 -16.45
C ILE A 46 21.64 -11.49 -16.95
N LYS A 47 22.16 -10.58 -16.13
CA LYS A 47 22.46 -9.21 -16.58
C LYS A 47 23.57 -9.17 -17.62
N GLU A 48 24.64 -9.95 -17.44
CA GLU A 48 25.77 -10.00 -18.37
C GLU A 48 25.42 -10.68 -19.72
N GLU A 49 24.52 -11.68 -19.68
CA GLU A 49 24.02 -12.39 -20.86
C GLU A 49 22.89 -11.60 -21.56
N ILE A 50 22.02 -10.92 -20.81
CA ILE A 50 21.02 -9.98 -21.35
C ILE A 50 21.71 -8.82 -22.07
N GLU A 51 22.79 -8.25 -21.53
CA GLU A 51 23.47 -7.09 -22.13
C GLU A 51 24.22 -7.43 -23.43
N ARG A 52 24.55 -8.71 -23.67
CA ARG A 52 25.25 -9.16 -24.88
C ARG A 52 24.34 -9.69 -25.99
N GLU A 53 23.11 -10.11 -25.71
CA GLU A 53 22.24 -10.72 -26.72
C GLU A 53 20.82 -10.15 -26.79
N ILE A 54 20.38 -9.39 -25.78
CA ILE A 54 19.09 -8.71 -25.79
C ILE A 54 19.34 -7.21 -25.74
N ASN A 55 18.92 -6.53 -26.80
CA ASN A 55 18.74 -5.08 -26.81
C ASN A 55 18.02 -4.64 -25.52
N ALA A 56 18.79 -4.19 -24.52
CA ALA A 56 18.26 -3.59 -23.30
C ALA A 56 17.44 -2.31 -23.60
N ASP A 57 17.48 -1.84 -24.84
CA ASP A 57 16.65 -0.77 -25.38
C ASP A 57 15.17 -1.18 -25.54
N GLU A 58 14.83 -2.46 -25.77
CA GLU A 58 13.44 -2.83 -26.03
C GLU A 58 12.62 -3.03 -24.75
N ILE A 59 13.24 -3.51 -23.66
CA ILE A 59 12.59 -3.60 -22.34
C ILE A 59 12.64 -2.25 -21.60
N ARG A 60 13.73 -1.48 -21.73
CA ARG A 60 13.74 -0.09 -21.22
C ARG A 60 12.71 0.76 -21.96
N ALA A 61 12.56 0.65 -23.28
CA ALA A 61 11.55 1.41 -24.00
C ALA A 61 10.11 1.00 -23.59
N GLN A 62 9.84 -0.30 -23.42
CA GLN A 62 8.49 -0.78 -23.06
C GLN A 62 8.08 -0.44 -21.61
N ILE A 63 9.02 -0.41 -20.67
CA ILE A 63 8.74 -0.07 -19.27
C ILE A 63 8.84 1.44 -19.02
N HIS A 64 9.71 2.16 -19.72
CA HIS A 64 10.02 3.55 -19.39
C HIS A 64 9.17 4.58 -20.15
N ASN A 65 8.70 4.33 -21.38
CA ASN A 65 8.15 5.43 -22.19
C ASN A 65 6.64 5.61 -22.15
N ASP A 66 5.81 4.56 -22.30
CA ASP A 66 4.39 4.81 -22.59
C ASP A 66 3.42 4.37 -21.50
N SER A 67 3.67 3.24 -20.82
CA SER A 67 2.69 2.65 -19.89
C SER A 67 2.75 3.25 -18.49
N ILE A 68 3.95 3.47 -17.96
CA ILE A 68 4.15 4.05 -16.61
C ILE A 68 3.89 5.55 -16.62
N MET A 69 4.37 6.30 -17.62
CA MET A 69 4.11 7.75 -17.70
C MET A 69 2.62 8.06 -17.89
N LYS A 70 1.91 7.27 -18.70
CA LYS A 70 0.47 7.45 -18.90
C LYS A 70 -0.34 7.12 -17.65
N SER A 71 -0.02 6.02 -16.96
CA SER A 71 -0.70 5.67 -15.69
C SER A 71 -0.40 6.67 -14.57
N LEU A 72 0.81 7.26 -14.52
CA LEU A 72 1.15 8.32 -13.58
C LEU A 72 0.39 9.62 -13.88
N ASN A 73 0.27 10.03 -15.15
CA ASN A 73 -0.50 11.21 -15.55
C ASN A 73 -1.99 11.05 -15.24
N GLU A 74 -2.60 9.92 -15.62
CA GLU A 74 -4.00 9.62 -15.29
C GLU A 74 -4.26 9.59 -13.78
N THR A 75 -3.28 9.11 -13.00
CA THR A 75 -3.36 9.13 -11.53
C THR A 75 -3.26 10.55 -10.99
N GLN A 76 -2.37 11.39 -11.56
CA GLN A 76 -2.23 12.79 -11.17
C GLN A 76 -3.51 13.58 -11.44
N ASP A 77 -4.13 13.38 -12.61
CA ASP A 77 -5.38 14.06 -12.99
C ASP A 77 -6.52 13.68 -12.04
N LYS A 78 -6.67 12.40 -11.72
CA LYS A 78 -7.68 11.92 -10.75
C LYS A 78 -7.43 12.45 -9.35
N LEU A 79 -6.17 12.54 -8.93
CA LEU A 79 -5.81 13.12 -7.62
C LEU A 79 -6.10 14.62 -7.58
N GLN A 80 -5.84 15.35 -8.66
CA GLN A 80 -6.13 16.77 -8.76
C GLN A 80 -7.64 17.05 -8.76
N GLU A 81 -8.42 16.23 -9.47
CA GLU A 81 -9.89 16.30 -9.46
C GLU A 81 -10.45 16.00 -8.07
N ALA A 82 -9.99 14.92 -7.43
CA ALA A 82 -10.38 14.59 -6.06
C ALA A 82 -10.00 15.70 -5.07
N ALA A 83 -8.82 16.30 -5.21
CA ALA A 83 -8.39 17.43 -4.36
C ALA A 83 -9.25 18.67 -4.59
N LYS A 84 -9.67 18.93 -5.83
CA LYS A 84 -10.55 20.06 -6.18
C LYS A 84 -11.97 19.85 -5.65
N ASP A 85 -12.52 18.64 -5.76
CA ASP A 85 -13.82 18.30 -5.22
C ASP A 85 -13.84 18.35 -3.70
N LEU A 86 -12.77 17.90 -3.06
CA LEU A 86 -12.62 18.01 -1.61
C LEU A 86 -12.52 19.47 -1.18
N SER A 87 -11.73 20.28 -1.89
CA SER A 87 -11.64 21.72 -1.63
C SER A 87 -13.00 22.40 -1.81
N ARG A 88 -13.70 22.10 -2.89
CA ARG A 88 -15.04 22.64 -3.18
C ARG A 88 -16.05 22.23 -2.13
N GLY A 89 -16.06 20.95 -1.74
CA GLY A 89 -16.90 20.42 -0.67
C GLY A 89 -16.59 21.06 0.68
N VAL A 90 -15.33 21.38 0.97
CA VAL A 90 -14.92 22.11 2.18
C VAL A 90 -15.41 23.57 2.16
N TYR A 91 -15.37 24.25 1.00
CA TYR A 91 -15.91 25.60 0.85
C TYR A 91 -17.46 25.63 0.88
N GLU A 92 -18.15 24.66 0.25
CA GLU A 92 -19.62 24.51 0.29
C GLU A 92 -20.10 24.16 1.71
N SER A 93 -19.41 23.26 2.42
CA SER A 93 -19.75 22.88 3.80
C SER A 93 -19.62 24.05 4.79
N THR A 94 -18.76 25.03 4.48
CA THR A 94 -18.61 26.24 5.30
C THR A 94 -19.68 27.30 5.00
N THR A 95 -20.33 27.24 3.83
CA THR A 95 -21.35 28.23 3.43
C THR A 95 -22.79 27.81 3.69
N GLU A 96 -23.10 26.53 3.90
CA GLU A 96 -24.47 26.06 4.23
C GLU A 96 -24.81 26.00 5.74
N GLN A 97 -23.85 26.18 6.65
CA GLN A 97 -24.13 26.15 8.10
C GLN A 97 -24.77 27.44 8.66
N GLY A 98 -25.02 28.45 7.81
CA GLY A 98 -25.58 29.75 8.21
C GLY A 98 -27.07 29.99 7.92
N LYS A 99 -27.83 29.01 7.42
CA LYS A 99 -29.19 29.30 6.87
C LYS A 99 -30.37 28.40 7.25
N ASN A 100 -30.22 27.38 8.11
CA ASN A 100 -31.32 26.46 8.47
C ASN A 100 -31.65 26.44 9.98
N SER A 101 -31.83 27.62 10.60
CA SER A 101 -32.44 27.73 11.93
C SER A 101 -33.88 28.23 11.91
N ASP A 102 -34.50 28.34 10.73
CA ASP A 102 -35.84 28.95 10.61
C ASP A 102 -36.74 28.17 9.64
N GLU A 103 -37.01 26.90 9.95
CA GLU A 103 -38.27 26.30 9.51
C GLU A 103 -38.78 25.31 10.55
N SER A 104 -39.45 25.92 11.52
CA SER A 104 -40.24 25.30 12.57
C SER A 104 -41.21 24.25 12.02
N GLN A 105 -41.14 23.07 12.63
CA GLN A 105 -42.28 22.35 13.19
C GLN A 105 -43.64 22.70 12.57
N GLY A 106 -44.06 21.91 11.58
CA GLY A 106 -45.32 22.20 10.90
C GLY A 106 -45.84 21.06 10.06
N LYS A 107 -46.17 19.90 10.66
CA LYS A 107 -47.50 19.25 10.50
C LYS A 107 -47.49 17.74 10.81
N LYS A 108 -48.47 17.40 11.66
CA LYS A 108 -49.41 16.26 11.55
C LYS A 108 -48.77 14.88 11.81
N ILE A 109 -48.92 14.32 13.00
CA ILE A 109 -50.18 13.70 13.48
C ILE A 109 -50.92 13.00 12.33
N SER A 110 -50.64 11.72 12.13
CA SER A 110 -51.60 10.77 11.61
C SER A 110 -51.30 9.38 12.17
N ASN A 111 -52.29 8.87 12.90
CA ASN A 111 -52.61 7.47 13.22
C ASN A 111 -51.90 6.44 12.32
N GLY A 112 -51.36 5.32 12.79
CA GLY A 112 -51.84 4.44 13.86
C GLY A 112 -52.50 3.21 13.23
N LYS A 113 -51.93 2.02 13.41
CA LYS A 113 -52.66 0.75 13.60
C LYS A 113 -51.67 -0.37 14.07
N PRO A 114 -52.08 -1.29 14.98
CA PRO A 114 -51.22 -2.20 15.72
C PRO A 114 -50.87 -3.43 14.85
N ASP A 115 -50.15 -4.42 15.38
CA ASP A 115 -50.72 -5.74 15.70
C ASP A 115 -49.81 -6.53 16.67
N ALA A 116 -50.45 -7.21 17.63
CA ALA A 116 -49.99 -8.27 18.56
C ALA A 116 -49.10 -7.89 19.76
#